data_AF-A0A662Y5K8-F1
#
_entry.id   AF-A0A662Y5K8-F1
#
_cell.length_a   1.000
_cell.length_b   1.000
_cell.length_c   1.000
_cell.angle_alpha   90.00
_cell.angle_beta   90.00
_cell.angle_gamma   90.00
#
_symmetry.space_group_name_H-M   'P 1'
#
loop_
_entity.id
_entity.type
_entity.pdbx_description
1 polymer ?
#
loop_
_entity_poly.entity_id
_entity_poly.type
_entity_poly.pdbx_seq_one_letter_code
_entity_poly.pdbx_strand_id
1 'polypeptide(L)'
;MPHALDMAVKNAYNVSLLNDTQLTAAKEALPVCEELLNACQINSSACGDSASVCTSSLLGAMGEAHRNMFDIRQKCFASDGTDCYNTSAITGYLNSETVRSYLNVSNHVPKWQECSSSVGRDFLTDLMKNFDGYVADLLNDGAVRVLIYNGDADLMCNWYGAQAWTTQLKWEHQQAFVDAKEHLFLVASSGDVIKAGSVRTFANQFTFLRVFNSGHMVPKDQPAVALEMINRFLKNETL
;
A
#
# COMPACT_ATOMS: atom_id res chain seq x y z
N MET A 1 3.32 -8.43 5.37
CA MET A 1 2.70 -8.22 6.70
C MET A 1 3.66 -8.11 7.88
N PRO A 2 4.80 -8.82 7.96
CA PRO A 2 5.69 -8.73 9.14
C PRO A 2 6.12 -7.31 9.52
N HIS A 3 6.38 -6.48 8.51
CA HIS A 3 6.76 -5.07 8.68
C HIS A 3 5.60 -4.13 9.05
N ALA A 4 4.37 -4.62 9.24
CA ALA A 4 3.29 -3.79 9.77
C ALA A 4 3.63 -3.27 11.18
N LEU A 5 4.30 -4.07 12.03
CA LEU A 5 4.70 -3.65 13.37
C LEU A 5 5.74 -2.52 13.36
N ASP A 6 6.50 -2.36 12.27
CA ASP A 6 7.40 -1.21 12.13
C ASP A 6 6.62 0.10 12.12
N MET A 7 5.41 0.14 11.54
CA MET A 7 4.55 1.32 11.62
C MET A 7 4.11 1.63 13.06
N ALA A 8 3.82 0.61 13.87
CA ALA A 8 3.43 0.83 15.27
C ALA A 8 4.55 1.44 16.12
N VAL A 9 5.81 1.16 15.79
CA VAL A 9 6.97 1.54 16.63
C VAL A 9 7.75 2.73 16.06
N LYS A 10 7.86 2.84 14.74
CA LYS A 10 8.86 3.70 14.07
C LYS A 10 8.25 4.77 13.16
N ASN A 11 6.92 4.88 13.07
CA ASN A 11 6.30 5.86 12.17
C ASN A 11 6.80 7.29 12.45
N ALA A 12 6.94 8.08 11.39
CA ALA A 12 7.49 9.44 11.47
C ALA A 12 6.53 10.47 12.08
N TYR A 13 5.31 10.07 12.43
CA TYR A 13 4.22 10.96 12.82
C TYR A 13 3.95 11.00 14.33
N ASN A 14 4.75 10.27 15.11
CA ASN A 14 4.56 10.14 16.56
C ASN A 14 3.14 9.68 16.93
N VAL A 15 2.55 8.82 16.10
CA VAL A 15 1.23 8.23 16.33
C VAL A 15 1.43 6.89 17.04
N SER A 16 0.90 6.78 18.26
CA SER A 16 0.81 5.48 18.94
C SER A 16 -0.34 4.68 18.31
N LEU A 17 0.00 3.50 17.79
CA LEU A 17 -0.95 2.53 17.23
C LEU A 17 -1.20 1.35 18.16
N LEU A 18 -0.28 1.07 19.08
CA LEU A 18 -0.38 0.00 20.07
C LEU A 18 0.17 0.51 21.41
N ASN A 19 -0.41 0.06 22.51
CA ASN A 19 0.20 0.12 23.83
C ASN A 19 1.19 -1.06 24.04
N ASP A 20 1.93 -1.05 25.15
CA ASP A 20 2.98 -2.05 25.43
C ASP A 20 2.44 -3.49 25.48
N THR A 21 1.25 -3.70 26.06
CA THR A 21 0.61 -5.01 26.15
C THR A 21 0.22 -5.51 24.76
N GLN A 22 -0.43 -4.66 23.96
CA GLN A 22 -0.83 -4.99 22.59
C GLN A 22 0.39 -5.25 21.69
N LEU A 23 1.44 -4.43 21.81
CA LEU A 23 2.68 -4.61 21.06
C LEU A 23 3.39 -5.93 21.42
N THR A 24 3.38 -6.32 22.68
CA THR A 24 3.93 -7.60 23.13
C THR A 24 3.16 -8.76 22.52
N ALA A 25 1.83 -8.76 22.61
CA ALA A 25 0.99 -9.79 22.01
C ALA A 25 1.16 -9.86 20.47
N ALA A 26 1.24 -8.71 19.80
CA ALA A 26 1.42 -8.66 18.34
C ALA A 26 2.79 -9.21 17.91
N LYS A 27 3.85 -8.97 18.70
CA LYS A 27 5.18 -9.58 18.48
C LYS A 27 5.17 -11.08 18.67
N GLU A 28 4.43 -11.59 19.66
CA GLU A 28 4.27 -13.04 19.88
C GLU A 28 3.44 -13.71 18.77
N ALA A 29 2.47 -13.01 18.21
CA ALA A 29 1.66 -13.50 17.09
C ALA A 29 2.40 -13.48 15.73
N LEU A 30 3.46 -12.67 15.60
CA LEU A 30 4.15 -12.47 14.34
C LEU A 30 4.76 -13.77 13.77
N PRO A 31 5.52 -14.59 14.54
CA PRO A 31 6.04 -15.87 14.03
C PRO A 31 4.93 -16.83 13.57
N VAL A 32 3.79 -16.84 14.25
CA VAL A 32 2.62 -17.67 13.87
C VAL A 32 2.05 -17.20 12.53
N CYS A 33 1.94 -15.89 12.34
CA CYS A 33 1.55 -15.32 11.06
C CYS A 33 2.53 -15.72 9.93
N GLU A 34 3.85 -15.64 10.18
CA GLU A 34 4.87 -16.02 9.20
C GLU A 34 4.80 -17.52 8.82
N GLU A 35 4.59 -18.40 9.79
CA GLU A 35 4.40 -19.83 9.53
C GLU A 35 3.16 -20.10 8.66
N LEU A 36 2.03 -19.46 8.97
CA LEU A 36 0.80 -19.58 8.18
C LEU A 36 0.95 -19.01 6.76
N LEU A 37 1.69 -17.90 6.61
CA LEU A 37 2.00 -17.34 5.29
C LEU A 37 2.84 -18.32 4.45
N ASN A 38 3.83 -18.97 5.06
CA ASN A 38 4.63 -19.99 4.39
C ASN A 38 3.78 -21.21 4.00
N ALA A 39 2.92 -21.67 4.90
CA ALA A 39 1.99 -22.77 4.63
C ALA A 39 1.04 -22.44 3.47
N CYS A 40 0.51 -21.21 3.41
CA CYS A 40 -0.35 -20.73 2.32
C CYS A 40 0.32 -20.85 0.95
N GLN A 41 1.64 -20.68 0.83
CA GLN A 41 2.34 -20.80 -0.46
C GLN A 41 2.26 -22.22 -1.02
N ILE A 42 2.27 -23.23 -0.16
CA ILE A 42 2.28 -24.65 -0.55
C ILE A 42 0.86 -25.23 -0.55
N ASN A 43 -0.01 -24.76 0.33
CA ASN A 43 -1.37 -25.24 0.51
C ASN A 43 -2.37 -24.07 0.56
N SER A 44 -3.17 -23.92 -0.50
CA SER A 44 -4.16 -22.84 -0.60
C SER A 44 -5.23 -22.85 0.49
N SER A 45 -5.50 -23.99 1.13
CA SER A 45 -6.48 -24.01 2.24
C SER A 45 -5.98 -23.27 3.47
N ALA A 46 -4.66 -23.15 3.65
CA ALA A 46 -4.05 -22.39 4.75
C ALA A 46 -4.10 -20.86 4.53
N CYS A 47 -4.44 -20.40 3.32
CA CYS A 47 -4.45 -18.97 3.01
C CYS A 47 -5.59 -18.20 3.69
N GLY A 48 -6.74 -18.83 3.90
CA GLY A 48 -7.84 -18.21 4.65
C GLY A 48 -7.47 -17.96 6.10
N ASP A 49 -6.88 -18.97 6.75
CA ASP A 49 -6.42 -18.88 8.13
C ASP A 49 -5.25 -17.88 8.27
N SER A 50 -4.30 -17.90 7.33
CA SER A 50 -3.20 -16.92 7.32
C SER A 50 -3.70 -15.49 7.16
N ALA A 51 -4.65 -15.25 6.24
CA ALA A 51 -5.28 -13.95 6.07
C ALA A 51 -5.95 -13.50 7.37
N SER A 52 -6.77 -14.36 7.97
CA SER A 52 -7.48 -14.04 9.20
C SER A 52 -6.53 -13.72 10.35
N VAL A 53 -5.61 -14.64 10.68
CA VAL A 53 -4.72 -14.51 11.86
C VAL A 53 -3.77 -13.33 11.71
N CYS A 54 -3.15 -13.17 10.55
CA CYS A 54 -2.21 -12.09 10.33
C CYS A 54 -2.91 -10.73 10.34
N THR A 55 -4.06 -10.61 9.67
CA THR A 55 -4.80 -9.34 9.65
C THR A 55 -5.34 -9.02 11.04
N SER A 56 -5.94 -9.97 11.76
CA SER A 56 -6.51 -9.69 13.09
C SER A 56 -5.45 -9.35 14.12
N SER A 57 -4.38 -10.15 14.20
CA SER A 57 -3.39 -10.06 15.28
C SER A 57 -2.39 -8.92 15.10
N LEU A 58 -2.21 -8.45 13.86
CA LEU A 58 -1.29 -7.35 13.56
C LEU A 58 -2.06 -6.06 13.25
N LEU A 59 -2.85 -6.03 12.19
CA LEU A 59 -3.55 -4.83 11.75
C LEU A 59 -4.80 -4.53 12.59
N GLY A 60 -5.55 -5.56 12.98
CA GLY A 60 -6.74 -5.45 13.82
C GLY A 60 -6.41 -4.84 15.19
N ALA A 61 -5.33 -5.32 15.82
CA ALA A 61 -4.83 -4.74 17.07
C ALA A 61 -4.52 -3.25 16.96
N MET A 62 -3.96 -2.80 15.82
CA MET A 62 -3.69 -1.37 15.59
C MET A 62 -4.96 -0.56 15.32
N GLY A 63 -6.03 -1.20 14.84
CA GLY A 63 -7.33 -0.59 14.61
C GLY A 63 -7.98 -0.05 15.89
N GLU A 64 -7.66 -0.63 17.06
CA GLU A 64 -8.15 -0.17 18.36
C GLU A 64 -7.69 1.25 18.73
N ALA A 65 -6.64 1.76 18.07
CA ALA A 65 -6.20 3.15 18.24
C ALA A 65 -7.13 4.18 17.56
N HIS A 66 -8.18 3.73 16.86
CA HIS A 66 -9.13 4.57 16.11
C HIS A 66 -8.42 5.53 15.14
N ARG A 67 -7.39 5.03 14.48
CA ARG A 67 -6.69 5.71 13.38
C ARG A 67 -7.20 5.17 12.05
N ASN A 68 -7.24 6.05 11.04
CA ASN A 68 -7.53 5.60 9.69
C ASN A 68 -6.37 4.71 9.21
N MET A 69 -6.65 3.45 8.87
CA MET A 69 -5.62 2.50 8.40
C MET A 69 -4.98 2.90 7.07
N PHE A 70 -5.63 3.79 6.31
CA PHE A 70 -5.09 4.35 5.07
C PHE A 70 -4.30 5.65 5.30
N ASP A 71 -4.42 6.28 6.47
CA ASP A 71 -3.63 7.44 6.86
C ASP A 71 -3.63 7.58 8.39
N ILE A 72 -2.57 7.11 9.04
CA ILE A 72 -2.49 7.04 10.51
C ILE A 72 -2.55 8.42 11.20
N ARG A 73 -2.37 9.51 10.44
CA ARG A 73 -2.49 10.88 10.95
C ARG A 73 -3.94 11.24 11.24
N GLN A 74 -4.88 10.58 10.57
CA GLN A 74 -6.32 10.82 10.68
C GLN A 74 -6.97 9.87 11.69
N LYS A 75 -8.06 10.31 12.31
CA LYS A 75 -8.89 9.44 13.17
C LYS A 75 -9.97 8.77 12.34
N CYS A 76 -10.35 7.56 12.72
CA CYS A 76 -11.48 6.87 12.14
C CYS A 76 -12.15 5.97 13.17
N PHE A 77 -13.48 6.03 13.22
CA PHE A 77 -14.32 5.25 14.13
C PHE A 77 -15.27 4.32 13.38
N ALA A 78 -15.17 4.25 12.06
CA ALA A 78 -15.95 3.32 11.26
C ALA A 78 -15.42 1.89 11.47
N SER A 79 -16.32 0.92 11.41
CA SER A 79 -15.96 -0.50 11.45
C SER A 79 -15.29 -0.96 10.17
N ASP A 80 -15.68 -0.37 9.03
CA ASP A 80 -15.01 -0.57 7.75
C ASP A 80 -14.01 0.57 7.51
N GLY A 81 -12.76 0.22 7.23
CA GLY A 81 -11.71 1.18 6.93
C GLY A 81 -12.03 2.03 5.69
N THR A 82 -12.77 1.50 4.72
CA THR A 82 -13.13 2.24 3.51
C THR A 82 -14.05 3.42 3.81
N ASP A 83 -14.86 3.32 4.86
CA ASP A 83 -15.77 4.37 5.30
C ASP A 83 -15.04 5.52 6.02
N CYS A 84 -13.72 5.40 6.24
CA CYS A 84 -12.89 6.48 6.78
C CYS A 84 -12.69 7.63 5.77
N TYR A 85 -13.00 7.42 4.49
CA TYR A 85 -13.07 8.48 3.49
C TYR A 85 -14.51 8.74 3.06
N ASN A 86 -14.91 10.02 3.05
CA ASN A 86 -16.24 10.39 2.61
C ASN A 86 -16.34 10.33 1.08
N THR A 87 -16.95 9.27 0.55
CA THR A 87 -17.19 9.08 -0.88
C THR A 87 -18.62 9.38 -1.32
N SER A 88 -19.44 9.98 -0.44
CA SER A 88 -20.86 10.29 -0.73
C SER A 88 -21.06 11.16 -1.98
N ALA A 89 -20.18 12.12 -2.23
CA ALA A 89 -20.25 12.97 -3.42
C ALA A 89 -20.00 12.16 -4.71
N ILE A 90 -19.04 11.24 -4.70
CA ILE A 90 -18.73 10.35 -5.83
C ILE A 90 -19.91 9.38 -6.04
N THR A 91 -20.38 8.75 -4.97
CA THR A 91 -21.53 7.84 -5.01
C THR A 91 -22.78 8.52 -5.55
N GLY A 92 -23.07 9.75 -5.12
CA GLY A 92 -24.21 10.53 -5.59
C GLY A 92 -24.08 10.92 -7.06
N TYR A 93 -22.90 11.39 -7.47
CA TYR A 93 -22.62 11.77 -8.86
C TYR A 93 -22.77 10.57 -9.82
N LEU A 94 -22.08 9.46 -9.55
CA LEU A 94 -22.07 8.27 -10.41
C LEU A 94 -23.42 7.54 -10.44
N ASN A 95 -24.26 7.70 -9.41
CA ASN A 95 -25.61 7.15 -9.38
C ASN A 95 -26.70 8.11 -9.88
N SER A 96 -26.37 9.34 -10.24
CA SER A 96 -27.35 10.26 -10.82
C SER A 96 -27.84 9.75 -12.17
N GLU A 97 -29.13 9.96 -12.45
CA GLU A 97 -29.74 9.58 -13.73
C GLU A 97 -29.00 10.23 -14.91
N THR A 98 -28.64 11.50 -14.77
CA THR A 98 -27.88 12.26 -15.77
C THR A 98 -26.56 11.57 -16.12
N VAL A 99 -25.74 11.23 -15.12
CA VAL A 99 -24.42 10.61 -15.36
C VAL A 99 -24.58 9.18 -15.89
N ARG A 100 -25.50 8.40 -15.34
CA ARG A 100 -25.74 7.02 -15.80
C ARG A 100 -26.26 6.98 -17.23
N SER A 101 -27.18 7.87 -17.59
CA SER A 101 -27.67 8.01 -18.97
C SER A 101 -26.56 8.46 -19.91
N TYR A 102 -25.76 9.46 -19.52
CA TYR A 102 -24.63 9.95 -20.32
C TYR A 102 -23.59 8.87 -20.60
N LEU A 103 -23.28 8.03 -19.60
CA LEU A 103 -22.36 6.89 -19.74
C LEU A 103 -23.02 5.63 -20.32
N ASN A 104 -24.29 5.71 -20.70
CA ASN A 104 -25.10 4.63 -21.26
C ASN A 104 -25.16 3.37 -20.36
N VAL A 105 -25.22 3.58 -19.04
CA VAL A 105 -25.32 2.50 -18.04
C VAL A 105 -26.74 1.93 -18.06
N SER A 106 -26.87 0.64 -18.34
CA SER A 106 -28.16 -0.06 -18.35
C SER A 106 -28.89 0.07 -17.01
N ASN A 107 -30.22 0.20 -17.07
CA ASN A 107 -31.09 0.24 -15.89
C ASN A 107 -31.10 -1.08 -15.10
N HIS A 108 -30.61 -2.19 -15.70
CA HIS A 108 -30.44 -3.47 -15.01
C HIS A 108 -29.17 -3.53 -14.15
N VAL A 109 -28.20 -2.63 -14.38
CA VAL A 109 -26.98 -2.57 -13.58
C VAL A 109 -27.31 -1.93 -12.24
N PRO A 110 -26.91 -2.52 -11.10
CA PRO A 110 -27.19 -1.95 -9.78
C PRO A 110 -26.55 -0.56 -9.61
N LYS A 111 -26.87 0.09 -8.50
CA LYS A 111 -26.20 1.31 -8.10
C LYS A 111 -24.70 1.07 -8.00
N TRP A 112 -23.93 2.04 -8.48
CA TRP A 112 -22.49 2.06 -8.30
C TRP A 112 -22.17 2.04 -6.81
N GLN A 113 -21.17 1.23 -6.47
CA GLN A 113 -20.57 1.10 -5.16
C GLN A 113 -19.05 1.15 -5.35
N GLU A 114 -18.34 1.68 -4.37
CA GLU A 114 -16.88 1.81 -4.43
C GLU A 114 -16.19 0.44 -4.42
N CYS A 115 -16.61 -0.44 -3.52
CA CYS A 115 -16.06 -1.78 -3.33
C CYS A 115 -17.17 -2.84 -3.31
N SER A 116 -16.87 -4.04 -3.83
CA SER A 116 -17.76 -5.21 -3.76
C SER A 116 -17.25 -6.21 -2.72
N SER A 117 -17.97 -6.32 -1.59
CA SER A 117 -17.61 -7.26 -0.53
C SER A 117 -17.73 -8.73 -0.93
N SER A 118 -18.58 -9.06 -1.91
CA SER A 118 -18.68 -10.42 -2.45
C SER A 118 -17.42 -10.79 -3.23
N VAL A 119 -16.94 -9.90 -4.11
CA VAL A 119 -15.68 -10.12 -4.85
C VAL A 119 -14.51 -10.25 -3.88
N GLY A 120 -14.43 -9.38 -2.86
CA GLY A 120 -13.39 -9.48 -1.85
C GLY A 120 -13.39 -10.82 -1.11
N ARG A 121 -14.58 -11.37 -0.81
CA ARG A 121 -14.72 -12.70 -0.18
C ARG A 121 -14.26 -13.83 -1.09
N ASP A 122 -14.59 -13.75 -2.38
CA ASP A 122 -14.22 -14.77 -3.36
C ASP A 122 -12.69 -14.85 -3.57
N PHE A 123 -11.97 -13.74 -3.33
CA PHE A 123 -10.51 -13.64 -3.42
C PHE A 123 -9.76 -13.90 -2.10
N LEU A 124 -10.44 -14.30 -1.01
CA LEU A 124 -9.80 -14.41 0.31
C LEU A 124 -8.60 -15.38 0.32
N THR A 125 -8.66 -16.48 -0.44
CA THR A 125 -7.57 -17.46 -0.52
C THR A 125 -6.41 -17.01 -1.41
N ASP A 126 -6.60 -15.95 -2.19
CA ASP A 126 -5.59 -15.36 -3.08
C ASP A 126 -4.74 -14.31 -2.35
N LEU A 127 -5.33 -13.61 -1.39
CA LEU A 127 -4.75 -12.46 -0.68
C LEU A 127 -3.35 -12.71 -0.09
N MET A 128 -3.08 -13.93 0.35
CA MET A 128 -1.83 -14.30 1.02
C MET A 128 -0.85 -15.06 0.12
N LYS A 129 -1.17 -15.24 -1.16
CA LYS A 129 -0.25 -15.82 -2.14
C LYS A 129 0.85 -14.82 -2.48
N ASN A 130 2.05 -15.33 -2.67
CA ASN A 130 3.16 -14.51 -3.10
C ASN A 130 3.17 -14.32 -4.61
N PHE A 131 3.19 -13.07 -5.03
CA PHE A 131 3.22 -12.64 -6.44
C PHE A 131 4.46 -11.80 -6.79
N ASP A 132 5.37 -11.59 -5.85
CA ASP A 132 6.58 -10.80 -6.07
C ASP A 132 7.48 -11.37 -7.19
N GLY A 133 7.47 -12.69 -7.39
CA GLY A 133 8.22 -13.39 -8.44
C GLY A 133 7.90 -12.87 -9.84
N TYR A 134 6.67 -12.42 -10.11
CA TYR A 134 6.32 -11.81 -11.39
C TYR A 134 7.04 -10.48 -11.62
N VAL A 135 7.34 -9.72 -10.56
CA VAL A 135 8.15 -8.51 -10.66
C VAL A 135 9.59 -8.89 -11.02
N ALA A 136 10.14 -9.94 -10.43
CA ALA A 136 11.47 -10.43 -10.78
C ALA A 136 11.56 -10.87 -12.25
N ASP A 137 10.55 -11.59 -12.75
CA ASP A 137 10.49 -12.00 -14.15
C ASP A 137 10.51 -10.78 -15.11
N LEU A 138 9.71 -9.75 -14.82
CA LEU A 138 9.69 -8.51 -15.59
C LEU A 138 11.02 -7.76 -15.56
N LEU A 139 11.69 -7.73 -14.41
CA LEU A 139 12.99 -7.09 -14.26
C LEU A 139 14.10 -7.84 -15.01
N ASN A 140 14.08 -9.17 -14.98
CA ASN A 140 15.07 -10.01 -15.67
C ASN A 140 14.86 -10.01 -17.20
N ASP A 141 13.62 -9.87 -17.68
CA ASP A 141 13.35 -9.64 -19.11
C ASP A 141 13.92 -8.30 -19.59
N GLY A 142 13.87 -7.27 -18.74
CA GLY A 142 14.51 -5.98 -18.97
C GLY A 142 13.75 -5.03 -19.89
N ALA A 143 12.65 -5.45 -20.53
CA ALA A 143 11.85 -4.56 -21.37
C ALA A 143 10.92 -3.61 -20.58
N VAL A 144 10.69 -3.90 -19.30
CA VAL A 144 9.74 -3.16 -18.46
C VAL A 144 10.46 -2.46 -17.30
N ARG A 145 10.24 -1.15 -17.17
CA ARG A 145 10.62 -0.39 -15.97
C ARG A 145 9.54 -0.55 -14.90
N VAL A 146 9.97 -0.74 -13.66
CA VAL A 146 9.08 -0.95 -12.51
C VAL A 146 9.30 0.15 -11.48
N LEU A 147 8.23 0.88 -11.17
CA LEU A 147 8.18 1.85 -10.08
C LEU A 147 7.25 1.33 -8.99
N ILE A 148 7.79 1.11 -7.80
CA ILE A 148 7.04 0.83 -6.58
C ILE A 148 7.05 2.11 -5.75
N TYR A 149 5.88 2.62 -5.38
CA TYR A 149 5.78 3.82 -4.56
C TYR A 149 4.76 3.65 -3.43
N ASN A 150 5.08 4.17 -2.25
CA ASN A 150 4.22 4.07 -1.07
C ASN A 150 4.23 5.39 -0.28
N GLY A 151 3.05 5.81 0.18
CA GLY A 151 2.93 6.90 1.14
C GLY A 151 3.41 6.47 2.52
N ASP A 152 4.13 7.33 3.22
CA ASP A 152 4.75 6.98 4.50
C ASP A 152 3.84 7.07 5.73
N ALA A 153 2.59 7.51 5.55
CA ALA A 153 1.53 7.49 6.54
C ALA A 153 0.53 6.33 6.37
N ASP A 154 0.67 5.50 5.33
CA ASP A 154 -0.18 4.33 5.11
C ASP A 154 0.20 3.19 6.06
N LEU A 155 -0.79 2.62 6.76
CA LEU A 155 -0.59 1.42 7.58
C LEU A 155 -0.85 0.14 6.78
N MET A 156 -1.90 0.12 5.95
CA MET A 156 -2.34 -1.07 5.21
C MET A 156 -1.29 -1.60 4.25
N CYS A 157 -0.76 -0.73 3.40
CA CYS A 157 0.30 -1.04 2.45
C CYS A 157 1.54 -0.18 2.75
N ASN A 158 2.00 -0.27 3.99
CA ASN A 158 3.05 0.60 4.51
C ASN A 158 4.38 0.50 3.76
N TRP A 159 5.10 1.62 3.77
CA TRP A 159 6.38 1.77 3.09
C TRP A 159 7.51 0.91 3.68
N TYR A 160 7.47 0.53 4.97
CA TYR A 160 8.48 -0.37 5.56
C TYR A 160 8.41 -1.75 4.92
N GLY A 161 7.21 -2.31 4.78
CA GLY A 161 6.99 -3.57 4.10
C GLY A 161 7.36 -3.48 2.63
N ALA A 162 6.99 -2.39 1.96
CA ALA A 162 7.35 -2.14 0.57
C ALA A 162 8.87 -2.10 0.36
N GLN A 163 9.59 -1.37 1.21
CA GLN A 163 11.05 -1.32 1.18
C GLN A 163 11.66 -2.70 1.42
N ALA A 164 11.15 -3.43 2.41
CA ALA A 164 11.69 -4.73 2.77
C ALA A 164 11.58 -5.73 1.62
N TRP A 165 10.41 -5.88 0.98
CA TRP A 165 10.29 -6.83 -0.12
C TRP A 165 11.07 -6.38 -1.36
N THR A 166 11.09 -5.09 -1.69
CA THR A 166 11.85 -4.59 -2.84
C THR A 166 13.36 -4.80 -2.69
N THR A 167 13.90 -4.74 -1.47
CA THR A 167 15.32 -5.09 -1.21
C THR A 167 15.61 -6.59 -1.17
N GLN A 168 14.61 -7.42 -0.86
CA GLN A 168 14.75 -8.88 -0.78
C GLN A 168 14.38 -9.61 -2.06
N LEU A 169 13.72 -8.94 -3.01
CA LEU A 169 13.34 -9.47 -4.30
C LEU A 169 14.57 -10.05 -5.00
N LYS A 170 14.49 -11.32 -5.39
CA LYS A 170 15.59 -12.02 -6.07
C LYS A 170 15.49 -11.79 -7.57
N TRP A 171 16.43 -11.05 -8.13
CA TRP A 171 16.55 -10.77 -9.56
C TRP A 171 18.01 -10.43 -9.91
N GLU A 172 18.34 -10.37 -11.20
CA GLU A 172 19.73 -10.30 -11.69
C GLU A 172 20.56 -9.17 -11.05
N HIS A 173 19.97 -8.00 -10.84
CA HIS A 173 20.68 -6.83 -10.30
C HIS A 173 20.26 -6.46 -8.87
N GLN A 174 19.74 -7.42 -8.08
CA GLN A 174 19.33 -7.20 -6.69
C GLN A 174 20.41 -6.48 -5.87
N GLN A 175 21.65 -6.99 -5.86
CA GLN A 175 22.70 -6.43 -5.03
C GLN A 175 23.02 -4.99 -5.42
N ALA A 176 23.05 -4.68 -6.72
CA ALA A 176 23.29 -3.33 -7.21
C ALA A 176 22.15 -2.36 -6.82
N PHE A 177 20.90 -2.84 -6.77
CA PHE A 177 19.78 -2.06 -6.24
C PHE A 177 19.90 -1.82 -4.73
N VAL A 178 20.27 -2.85 -3.95
CA VAL A 178 20.46 -2.73 -2.50
C VAL A 178 21.60 -1.76 -2.15
N ASP A 179 22.70 -1.82 -2.91
CA ASP A 179 23.88 -0.96 -2.73
C ASP A 179 23.64 0.48 -3.26
N ALA A 180 22.57 0.70 -4.03
CA ALA A 180 22.24 2.02 -4.53
C ALA A 180 21.94 2.98 -3.37
N LYS A 181 22.67 4.10 -3.35
CA LYS A 181 22.51 5.14 -2.34
C LYS A 181 21.13 5.77 -2.46
N GLU A 182 20.42 5.84 -1.34
CA GLU A 182 19.15 6.55 -1.26
C GLU A 182 19.36 8.07 -1.42
N HIS A 183 18.50 8.72 -2.21
CA HIS A 183 18.50 10.16 -2.41
C HIS A 183 17.10 10.77 -2.27
N LEU A 184 17.03 12.09 -2.12
CA LEU A 184 15.77 12.80 -1.94
C LEU A 184 15.06 12.97 -3.29
N PHE A 185 13.76 12.69 -3.31
CA PHE A 185 12.88 13.12 -4.39
C PHE A 185 12.53 14.59 -4.21
N LEU A 186 12.94 15.43 -5.17
CA LEU A 186 12.71 16.87 -5.13
C LEU A 186 11.66 17.27 -6.16
N VAL A 187 10.61 17.95 -5.69
CA VAL A 187 9.50 18.42 -6.52
C VAL A 187 9.36 19.93 -6.39
N ALA A 188 9.23 20.61 -7.53
CA ALA A 188 8.86 22.02 -7.56
C ALA A 188 7.36 22.15 -7.31
N SER A 189 6.96 22.85 -6.26
CA SER A 189 5.56 23.07 -5.89
C SER A 189 5.36 24.52 -5.47
N SER A 190 4.44 25.23 -6.14
CA SER A 190 4.05 26.61 -5.81
C SER A 190 5.22 27.61 -5.71
N GLY A 191 6.29 27.40 -6.49
CA GLY A 191 7.47 28.27 -6.50
C GLY A 191 8.62 27.84 -5.57
N ASP A 192 8.41 26.84 -4.72
CA ASP A 192 9.42 26.26 -3.83
C ASP A 192 9.82 24.84 -4.27
N VAL A 193 11.02 24.40 -3.87
CA VAL A 193 11.44 23.00 -4.01
C VAL A 193 11.22 22.28 -2.68
N ILE A 194 10.36 21.27 -2.69
CA ILE A 194 10.08 20.45 -1.51
C ILE A 194 10.82 19.12 -1.56
N LYS A 195 11.17 18.60 -0.38
CA LYS A 195 11.63 17.22 -0.20
C LYS A 195 10.40 16.33 -0.16
N ALA A 196 10.02 15.78 -1.30
CA ALA A 196 8.75 15.08 -1.49
C ALA A 196 8.82 13.58 -1.14
N GLY A 197 10.01 13.03 -1.02
CA GLY A 197 10.20 11.62 -0.72
C GLY A 197 11.67 11.20 -0.69
N SER A 198 11.89 9.90 -0.61
CA SER A 198 13.20 9.28 -0.81
C SER A 198 13.14 8.14 -1.82
N VAL A 199 14.20 8.03 -2.62
CA VAL A 199 14.29 7.16 -3.80
C VAL A 199 15.49 6.24 -3.65
N ARG A 200 15.27 4.96 -3.96
CA ARG A 200 16.32 4.01 -4.29
C ARG A 200 16.05 3.47 -5.69
N THR A 201 17.04 3.47 -6.57
CA THR A 201 16.87 3.06 -7.97
C THR A 201 18.09 2.36 -8.52
N PHE A 202 17.86 1.35 -9.36
CA PHE A 202 18.88 0.74 -10.21
C PHE A 202 18.56 1.05 -11.67
N ALA A 203 19.44 1.78 -12.35
CA ALA A 203 19.40 2.09 -13.79
C ALA A 203 18.06 2.65 -14.32
N ASN A 204 17.24 3.29 -13.46
CA ASN A 204 15.83 3.64 -13.73
C ASN A 204 14.95 2.44 -14.15
N GLN A 205 15.47 1.22 -14.05
CA GLN A 205 14.79 -0.04 -14.36
C GLN A 205 13.92 -0.48 -13.19
N PHE A 206 14.48 -0.44 -11.97
CA PHE A 206 13.75 -0.72 -10.75
C PHE A 206 13.88 0.44 -9.78
N THR A 207 12.77 1.04 -9.38
CA THR A 207 12.73 2.17 -8.47
C THR A 207 11.76 1.92 -7.34
N PHE A 208 12.22 2.14 -6.11
CA PHE A 208 11.38 2.27 -4.93
C PHE A 208 11.36 3.74 -4.48
N LEU A 209 10.16 4.29 -4.31
CA LEU A 209 9.94 5.67 -3.87
C LEU A 209 9.03 5.69 -2.63
N ARG A 210 9.59 6.12 -1.50
CA ARG A 210 8.80 6.52 -0.34
C ARG A 210 8.33 7.95 -0.52
N VAL A 211 7.01 8.17 -0.56
CA VAL A 211 6.41 9.51 -0.68
C VAL A 211 6.09 10.05 0.70
N PHE A 212 6.64 11.21 1.04
CA PHE A 212 6.43 11.83 2.35
C PHE A 212 5.07 12.50 2.45
N ASN A 213 4.54 12.60 3.67
CA ASN A 213 3.30 13.30 3.98
C ASN A 213 2.09 12.75 3.22
N SER A 214 2.08 11.44 2.96
CA SER A 214 1.05 10.78 2.16
C SER A 214 0.61 9.47 2.79
N GLY A 215 -0.70 9.21 2.79
CA GLY A 215 -1.28 7.91 3.12
C GLY A 215 -1.36 6.98 1.90
N HIS A 216 -2.34 6.08 1.93
CA HIS A 216 -2.58 5.01 0.96
C HIS A 216 -2.80 5.54 -0.46
N MET A 217 -3.61 6.58 -0.59
CA MET A 217 -3.93 7.20 -1.88
C MET A 217 -2.98 8.37 -2.12
N VAL A 218 -1.75 8.08 -2.57
CA VAL A 218 -0.74 9.14 -2.80
C VAL A 218 -1.22 10.32 -3.65
N PRO A 219 -1.92 10.11 -4.78
CA PRO A 219 -2.44 11.22 -5.57
C PRO A 219 -3.51 12.07 -4.86
N LYS A 220 -4.21 11.51 -3.87
CA LYS A 220 -5.20 12.25 -3.06
C LYS A 220 -4.51 13.16 -2.06
N ASP A 221 -3.44 12.69 -1.40
CA ASP A 221 -2.79 13.42 -0.32
C ASP A 221 -1.68 14.35 -0.81
N GLN A 222 -0.99 13.98 -1.90
CA GLN A 222 0.09 14.76 -2.52
C GLN A 222 -0.08 14.83 -4.05
N PRO A 223 -1.13 15.48 -4.58
CA PRO A 223 -1.47 15.46 -6.01
C PRO A 223 -0.37 16.00 -6.92
N ALA A 224 0.28 17.11 -6.55
CA ALA A 224 1.37 17.70 -7.34
C ALA A 224 2.61 16.79 -7.39
N VAL A 225 2.95 16.17 -6.25
CA VAL A 225 4.06 15.20 -6.15
C VAL A 225 3.77 13.96 -6.97
N ALA A 226 2.56 13.41 -6.87
CA ALA A 226 2.14 12.24 -7.64
C ALA A 226 2.17 12.50 -9.14
N LEU A 227 1.73 13.69 -9.58
CA LEU A 227 1.77 14.09 -10.98
C LEU A 227 3.21 14.23 -11.50
N GLU A 228 4.10 14.85 -10.72
CA GLU A 228 5.51 14.96 -11.09
C GLU A 228 6.17 13.57 -11.17
N MET A 229 5.93 12.72 -10.16
CA MET A 229 6.42 11.35 -10.11
C MET A 229 6.02 10.55 -11.37
N ILE A 230 4.73 10.53 -11.72
CA ILE A 230 4.28 9.75 -12.88
C ILE A 230 4.79 10.35 -14.20
N ASN A 231 4.87 11.67 -14.32
CA ASN A 231 5.41 12.33 -15.52
C ASN A 231 6.88 11.99 -15.74
N ARG A 232 7.71 12.09 -14.70
CA ARG A 232 9.13 11.72 -14.79
C ARG A 232 9.30 10.24 -15.10
N PHE A 233 8.54 9.38 -14.42
CA PHE A 233 8.54 7.95 -14.70
C PHE A 233 8.21 7.68 -16.17
N LEU A 234 7.10 8.21 -16.71
CA LEU A 234 6.68 7.97 -18.10
C LEU A 234 7.69 8.51 -19.13
N LYS A 235 8.35 9.63 -18.84
CA LYS A 235 9.39 10.23 -19.70
C LYS A 235 10.77 9.60 -19.55
N ASN A 236 10.92 8.62 -18.66
CA ASN A 236 12.22 8.04 -18.29
C ASN A 236 13.22 9.07 -17.75
N GLU A 237 12.72 10.04 -17.00
CA GLU A 237 13.50 11.02 -16.27
C GLU A 237 13.82 10.47 -14.87
N THR A 238 14.91 10.95 -14.28
CA THR A 238 15.31 10.55 -12.92
C THR A 238 14.29 11.05 -11.89
N LEU A 239 13.82 10.13 -11.06
CA LEU A 239 13.07 10.43 -9.83
C LEU A 239 14.03 10.90 -8.74
#